data_AF-A0A0M1J3N2-F1
#
_entry.id   AF-A0A0M1J3N2-F1
#
_cell.length_a   1.000
_cell.length_b   1.000
_cell.length_c   1.000
_cell.angle_alpha   90.00
_cell.angle_beta   90.00
_cell.angle_gamma   90.00
#
_symmetry.space_group_name_H-M   'P 1'
#
loop_
_entity.id
_entity.type
_entity.pdbx_description
1 polymer ?
#
loop_
_entity_poly.entity_id
_entity_poly.type
_entity_poly.pdbx_seq_one_letter_code
_entity_poly.pdbx_strand_id
1 'polypeptide(L)' 'RLWKFIKNKCLYSKYYSDFETFKTAISDCLVHTHDKYKVELDSLLNLKFQSFKDAKKVKFVA' A
#
# COMPACT_ATOMS: atom_id res chain seq x y z
N ARG A 1 4.20 2.98 1.67
CA ARG A 1 3.06 2.34 0.96
C ARG A 1 2.79 0.94 1.48
N LEU A 2 3.78 0.04 1.46
CA LEU A 2 3.67 -1.30 2.04
C LEU A 2 3.25 -1.27 3.52
N TRP A 3 3.85 -0.40 4.34
CA TRP A 3 3.43 -0.25 5.75
C TRP A 3 1.96 0.17 5.91
N LYS A 4 1.42 1.03 5.03
CA LYS A 4 0.00 1.42 5.05
C LYS A 4 -0.89 0.23 4.68
N PHE A 5 -0.45 -0.61 3.74
CA PHE A 5 -1.13 -1.85 3.36
C PHE A 5 -1.14 -2.87 4.51
N ILE A 6 0.02 -3.13 5.13
CA ILE A 6 0.14 -4.04 6.29
C ILE A 6 -0.74 -3.55 7.43
N LYS A 7 -0.73 -2.25 7.74
CA LYS A 7 -1.65 -1.70 8.75
C LYS A 7 -3.11 -1.93 8.40
N ASN A 8 -3.52 -1.71 7.15
CA ASN A 8 -4.91 -1.91 6.74
C ASN A 8 -5.35 -3.38 6.72
N LYS A 9 -4.45 -4.31 6.38
CA LYS A 9 -4.78 -5.74 6.27
C LYS A 9 -4.60 -6.50 7.58
N CYS A 10 -3.53 -6.20 8.31
CA CYS A 10 -3.12 -6.94 9.49
C CYS A 10 -3.59 -6.26 10.79
N LEU A 11 -3.49 -4.92 10.85
CA LEU A 11 -3.67 -4.17 12.10
C LEU A 11 -5.00 -3.43 12.19
N TYR A 12 -5.75 -3.33 11.09
CA TYR A 12 -7.01 -2.62 11.08
C TYR A 12 -8.06 -3.44 11.82
N SER A 13 -8.60 -2.85 12.90
CA SER A 13 -9.64 -3.46 13.73
C SER A 13 -9.24 -4.78 14.42
N LYS A 14 -7.94 -5.06 14.57
CA LYS A 14 -7.44 -6.20 15.35
C LYS A 14 -6.59 -5.74 16.51
N TYR A 15 -6.99 -6.17 17.70
CA TYR A 15 -6.20 -6.00 18.92
C TYR A 15 -5.35 -7.24 19.16
N TYR A 16 -4.05 -7.04 19.34
CA TYR A 16 -3.09 -8.10 19.67
C TYR A 16 -2.69 -7.92 21.13
N SER A 17 -3.00 -8.91 21.97
CA SER A 17 -2.65 -8.91 23.39
C SER A 17 -1.15 -9.08 23.61
N ASP A 18 -0.49 -9.82 22.72
CA ASP A 18 0.90 -10.24 22.89
C ASP A 18 1.77 -9.74 21.75
N PHE A 19 2.98 -9.29 22.11
CA PHE A 19 3.97 -8.83 21.14
C PHE A 19 4.33 -9.92 20.11
N GLU A 20 4.38 -11.19 20.54
CA GLU A 20 4.61 -12.33 19.66
C GLU A 20 3.50 -12.49 18.62
N THR A 21 2.23 -12.32 19.02
CA THR A 21 1.09 -12.41 18.09
C THR A 21 1.10 -11.28 17.07
N PHE A 22 1.47 -10.07 17.51
CA PHE A 22 1.65 -8.92 16.63
C PHE A 22 2.77 -9.16 15.60
N LYS A 23 3.93 -9.64 16.05
CA LYS A 23 5.08 -9.91 15.18
C LYS A 23 4.79 -11.03 14.19
N THR A 24 4.17 -12.11 14.65
CA THR A 24 3.77 -13.25 13.81
C THR A 24 2.78 -12.82 12.74
N ALA A 25 1.76 -12.03 13.10
CA ALA A 25 0.77 -11.56 12.12
C ALA A 25 1.39 -10.66 11.03
N ILE A 26 2.40 -9.84 11.38
CA ILE A 26 3.14 -9.05 10.40
C ILE A 26 3.99 -9.94 9.50
N SER A 27 4.72 -10.91 10.07
CA SER A 27 5.53 -11.86 9.30
C SER A 27 4.68 -12.68 8.35
N ASP A 28 3.54 -13.22 8.80
CA ASP A 28 2.60 -13.97 7.97
C ASP A 28 2.03 -13.10 6.85
N CYS A 29 1.67 -11.84 7.15
CA CYS A 29 1.24 -10.91 6.11
C CYS A 29 2.34 -10.68 5.08
N LEU A 30 3.60 -10.54 5.48
CA LEU A 30 4.74 -10.37 4.56
C LEU A 30 4.99 -11.61 3.70
N VAL A 31 4.90 -12.81 4.26
CA VAL A 31 5.04 -14.07 3.50
C VAL A 31 3.93 -14.18 2.46
N HIS A 32 2.68 -13.96 2.86
CA HIS A 32 1.54 -14.02 1.94
C HIS A 32 1.41 -12.82 1.00
N THR A 33 2.22 -11.78 1.19
CA THR A 33 2.21 -10.59 0.33
C THR A 33 2.57 -10.96 -1.12
N HIS A 34 3.46 -11.94 -1.31
CA HIS A 34 3.96 -12.31 -2.62
C HIS A 34 3.06 -13.27 -3.41
N ASP A 35 2.12 -13.93 -2.74
CA ASP A 35 1.17 -14.87 -3.35
C ASP A 35 -0.23 -14.28 -3.43
N LYS A 36 -0.88 -14.12 -2.26
CA LYS A 36 -2.31 -13.83 -2.16
C LYS A 36 -2.62 -12.35 -2.39
N TYR A 37 -1.68 -11.47 -2.04
CA TYR A 37 -1.83 -10.02 -2.15
C TYR A 37 -1.04 -9.42 -3.31
N LYS A 38 -0.41 -10.25 -4.17
CA LYS A 38 0.45 -9.76 -5.26
C LYS A 38 -0.27 -8.79 -6.18
N VAL A 39 -1.48 -9.12 -6.62
CA VAL A 39 -2.28 -8.26 -7.52
C VAL A 39 -2.69 -6.95 -6.86
N GLU A 40 -3.08 -7.02 -5.58
CA GLU A 40 -3.51 -5.85 -4.81
C GLU A 40 -2.31 -4.94 -4.50
N LEU A 41 -1.16 -5.53 -4.18
CA LEU A 41 0.10 -4.83 -3.96
C LEU A 41 0.61 -4.22 -5.26
N ASP A 42 0.59 -4.95 -6.38
CA ASP A 42 0.97 -4.45 -7.70
C ASP A 42 0.07 -3.28 -8.09
N SER A 43 -1.24 -3.35 -7.85
CA SER A 43 -2.14 -2.20 -8.07
C SER A 43 -1.80 -0.98 -7.20
N LEU A 44 -1.41 -1.22 -5.94
CA LEU A 44 -1.06 -0.18 -4.97
C LEU A 44 0.32 0.44 -5.24
N LEU A 45 1.24 -0.35 -5.82
CA LEU A 45 2.55 0.07 -6.28
C LEU A 45 2.52 0.70 -7.67
N ASN A 46 1.58 0.29 -8.53
CA ASN A 46 1.38 0.83 -9.85
C ASN A 46 0.90 2.27 -9.72
N LEU A 47 1.83 3.20 -9.89
CA LEU A 47 1.57 4.61 -9.86
C LEU A 47 0.67 4.95 -11.06
N LYS A 48 -0.59 5.29 -10.77
CA LYS A 48 -1.49 5.94 -11.73
C LYS A 48 -0.98 7.36 -12.01
N PHE A 49 0.14 7.46 -12.69
CA PHE A 49 0.66 8.74 -13.16
C PHE A 49 -0.27 9.22 -14.27
N GLN A 50 -0.86 10.38 -14.06
CA GLN A 50 -1.61 11.06 -15.10
C GLN A 50 -0.59 11.80 -15.98
N SER A 51 -0.47 11.41 -17.24
CA SER A 51 0.37 12.13 -18.20
C SER A 51 -0.41 13.29 -18.79
N PHE A 52 -0.01 14.51 -18.45
CA PHE A 52 -0.55 15.71 -19.07
C PHE A 52 0.21 15.96 -20.37
N LYS A 53 -0.39 15.59 -21.51
CA LYS A 53 0.16 15.91 -22.85
C LYS A 53 0.22 17.43 -23.11
N ASP A 54 -0.57 18.20 -22.37
CA ASP A 54 -0.75 19.65 -22.53
C ASP A 54 -0.06 20.49 -21.42
N ALA A 55 1.12 20.07 -20.94
CA ALA A 55 1.94 20.88 -20.02
C ALA A 55 2.34 22.27 -20.60
N LYS A 56 2.08 22.52 -21.89
CA LYS A 56 2.33 23.80 -22.58
C LYS A 56 1.17 24.80 -22.53
N LYS A 57 -0.01 24.46 -21.98
CA LYS A 57 -1.19 25.35 -21.92
C LYS A 57 -1.44 25.95 -20.53
N VAL A 58 -0.41 26.04 -19.68
CA VAL A 58 -0.51 26.90 -18.49
C VAL A 58 -0.26 28.33 -18.96
N LYS A 59 -1.34 29.06 -19.27
CA LYS A 59 -1.26 30.51 -19.44
C LYS A 59 -0.95 31.10 -18.07
N PHE A 60 0.30 31.49 -17.85
CA PHE A 60 0.63 32.44 -16.80
C PHE A 60 0.04 33.78 -17.23
N VAL A 61 -1.05 34.18 -16.58
CA VAL A 61 -1.55 35.55 -16.65
C VAL A 61 -0.70 36.34 -15.66
N ALA A 62 0.15 37.21 -16.20
CA ALA A 62 0.91 38.21 -15.43
C ALA A 62 -0.01 39.37 -15.02
#